data_AF-A0A532T3Q5-F1
#
_entry.id   AF-A0A532T3Q5-F1
#
_cell.length_a   1.000
_cell.length_b   1.000
_cell.length_c   1.000
_cell.angle_alpha   90.00
_cell.angle_beta   90.00
_cell.angle_gamma   90.00
#
_symmetry.space_group_name_H-M   'P 1'
#
loop_
_entity.id
_entity.type
_entity.pdbx_description
1 polymer ?
#
loop_
_entity_poly.entity_id
_entity_poly.type
_entity_poly.pdbx_seq_one_letter_code
_entity_poly.pdbx_strand_id
1 'polypeptide(L)'
;MKVHHIGIIVKEFKPLQDLFVGMGGKVICKDIAKRYNAICVFIDMGNVIIELVKSKNKNQPKEGLNHIAFYGKGKYDGAMPNMKVDFKIKNNIIIEEVEFEKNERN
;
A
#
# COMPACT_ATOMS: atom_id res chain seq x y z
N MET A 1 -17.26 6.79 -0.28
CA MET A 1 -15.87 6.46 0.13
C MET A 1 -15.02 6.35 -1.12
N LYS A 2 -13.85 7.00 -1.15
CA LYS A 2 -12.92 6.91 -2.28
C LYS A 2 -11.82 5.90 -1.95
N VAL A 3 -11.51 4.99 -2.88
CA VAL A 3 -10.36 4.08 -2.76
C VAL A 3 -9.08 4.92 -2.80
N HIS A 4 -8.16 4.66 -1.88
CA HIS A 4 -6.83 5.25 -1.89
C HIS A 4 -5.88 4.38 -2.70
N HIS A 5 -5.63 3.15 -2.25
CA HIS A 5 -4.72 2.22 -2.91
C HIS A 5 -5.23 0.78 -2.88
N ILE A 6 -4.67 -0.04 -3.77
CA ILE A 6 -4.87 -1.49 -3.81
C ILE A 6 -3.52 -2.16 -3.55
N GLY A 7 -3.47 -3.00 -2.51
CA GLY A 7 -2.29 -3.73 -2.12
C GLY A 7 -2.21 -5.09 -2.82
N ILE A 8 -1.06 -5.38 -3.42
CA ILE A 8 -0.78 -6.63 -4.13
C ILE A 8 0.48 -7.25 -3.53
N ILE A 9 0.37 -8.46 -2.99
CA ILE A 9 1.55 -9.22 -2.57
C ILE A 9 2.29 -9.75 -3.80
N VAL A 10 3.60 -9.51 -3.81
CA VAL A 10 4.52 -9.97 -4.86
C VAL A 10 5.71 -10.70 -4.24
N LYS A 11 6.26 -11.70 -4.95
CA LYS A 11 7.59 -12.24 -4.65
C LYS A 11 8.68 -11.29 -5.11
N GLU A 12 8.53 -10.71 -6.30
CA GLU A 12 9.48 -9.76 -6.86
C GLU A 12 8.76 -8.51 -7.37
N PHE A 13 9.32 -7.33 -7.09
CA PHE A 13 8.70 -6.07 -7.50
C PHE A 13 8.78 -5.85 -8.99
N LYS A 14 9.95 -6.15 -9.59
CA LYS A 14 10.29 -5.71 -10.95
C LYS A 14 9.24 -6.06 -12.00
N PRO A 15 8.71 -7.30 -12.10
CA PRO A 15 7.76 -7.64 -13.15
C PRO A 15 6.47 -6.80 -13.12
N LEU A 16 5.84 -6.66 -11.94
CA LEU A 16 4.62 -5.86 -11.83
C LEU A 16 4.91 -4.35 -11.84
N GLN A 17 6.01 -3.92 -11.24
CA GLN A 17 6.41 -2.51 -11.26
C GLN A 17 6.65 -2.04 -12.70
N ASP A 18 7.39 -2.79 -13.51
CA ASP A 18 7.64 -2.46 -14.91
C ASP A 18 6.34 -2.45 -15.71
N LEU A 19 5.41 -3.39 -15.45
CA LEU A 19 4.09 -3.42 -16.09
C LEU A 19 3.30 -2.14 -15.81
N PHE A 20 3.13 -1.77 -14.54
CA PHE A 20 2.34 -0.57 -14.18
C PHE A 20 3.01 0.72 -14.66
N VAL A 21 4.33 0.82 -14.57
CA VAL A 21 5.07 1.96 -15.12
C VAL A 21 4.94 2.04 -16.64
N GLY A 22 5.00 0.90 -17.34
CA GLY A 22 4.78 0.81 -18.78
C GLY A 22 3.36 1.22 -19.20
N MET A 23 2.38 1.08 -18.31
CA MET A 23 1.00 1.59 -18.49
C MET A 23 0.83 3.08 -18.15
N GLY A 24 1.92 3.80 -17.88
CA GLY A 24 1.91 5.22 -17.54
C GLY A 24 1.91 5.51 -16.03
N GLY A 25 2.03 4.49 -15.18
CA GLY A 25 2.14 4.66 -13.74
C GLY A 25 3.47 5.32 -13.33
N LYS A 26 3.47 6.01 -12.20
CA LYS A 26 4.66 6.64 -11.62
C LYS A 26 4.96 6.11 -10.24
N VAL A 27 6.18 5.60 -10.01
CA VAL A 27 6.62 5.25 -8.65
C VAL A 27 6.73 6.52 -7.81
N ILE A 28 5.96 6.60 -6.73
CA ILE A 28 5.88 7.78 -5.85
C ILE A 28 6.51 7.55 -4.48
N CYS A 29 6.64 6.29 -4.05
CA CYS A 29 7.28 5.95 -2.79
C CYS A 29 7.80 4.50 -2.81
N LYS A 30 8.92 4.26 -2.15
CA LYS A 30 9.41 2.93 -1.81
C LYS A 30 10.01 2.97 -0.42
N ASP A 31 9.38 2.29 0.52
CA ASP A 31 9.83 2.29 1.91
C ASP A 31 9.43 0.99 2.63
N ILE A 32 9.83 0.88 3.89
CA ILE A 32 9.55 -0.24 4.77
C ILE A 32 8.38 0.12 5.68
N ALA A 33 7.29 -0.64 5.59
CA ALA A 33 6.25 -0.63 6.59
C ALA A 33 6.75 -1.40 7.83
N LYS A 34 7.39 -0.69 8.77
CA LYS A 34 8.07 -1.30 9.93
C LYS A 34 7.15 -2.21 10.74
N ARG A 35 5.89 -1.79 10.95
CA ARG A 35 4.88 -2.54 11.70
C ARG A 35 4.60 -3.93 11.10
N TYR A 36 4.68 -4.07 9.78
CA TYR A 36 4.34 -5.29 9.05
C TYR A 36 5.58 -6.03 8.54
N ASN A 37 6.78 -5.48 8.79
CA ASN A 37 8.05 -5.98 8.27
C ASN A 37 7.97 -6.26 6.75
N ALA A 38 7.38 -5.32 6.02
CA ALA A 38 7.17 -5.42 4.58
C ALA A 38 7.87 -4.27 3.86
N ILE A 39 8.38 -4.53 2.67
CA ILE A 39 8.81 -3.48 1.74
C ILE A 39 7.61 -3.19 0.84
N CYS A 40 7.31 -1.91 0.68
CA CYS A 40 6.20 -1.43 -0.11
C CYS A 40 6.70 -0.53 -1.24
N VAL A 41 6.11 -0.67 -2.43
CA VAL A 41 6.34 0.22 -3.58
C VAL A 41 4.99 0.79 -4.00
N PHE A 42 4.84 2.10 -3.93
CA PHE A 42 3.62 2.80 -4.32
C PHE A 42 3.77 3.38 -5.73
N ILE A 43 2.81 3.06 -6.58
CA ILE A 43 2.75 3.47 -7.98
C ILE A 43 1.44 4.23 -8.19
N ASP A 44 1.53 5.51 -8.52
CA ASP A 44 0.39 6.35 -8.85
C ASP A 44 -0.07 6.08 -10.28
N MET A 45 -1.33 5.65 -10.45
CA MET A 45 -2.00 5.43 -11.74
C MET A 45 -2.95 6.57 -12.11
N GLY A 46 -2.93 7.69 -11.38
CA GLY A 46 -3.74 8.89 -11.60
C GLY A 46 -5.10 8.87 -10.90
N ASN A 47 -5.81 7.74 -10.94
CA ASN A 47 -7.11 7.57 -10.25
C ASN A 47 -7.02 6.72 -8.97
N VAL A 48 -6.00 5.86 -8.88
CA VAL A 48 -5.74 4.96 -7.76
C VAL A 48 -4.24 4.74 -7.63
N ILE A 49 -3.79 4.45 -6.42
CA ILE A 49 -2.41 4.01 -6.18
C ILE A 49 -2.36 2.48 -6.12
N ILE A 50 -1.37 1.88 -6.76
CA ILE A 50 -1.04 0.46 -6.58
C ILE A 50 0.08 0.37 -5.56
N GLU A 51 -0.13 -0.41 -4.50
CA GLU A 51 0.93 -0.77 -3.57
C GLU A 51 1.38 -2.21 -3.86
N LEU A 52 2.64 -2.37 -4.23
CA LEU A 52 3.27 -3.69 -4.30
C LEU A 52 3.91 -3.99 -2.94
N VAL A 53 3.59 -5.15 -2.37
CA VAL A 53 3.99 -5.53 -1.01
C VAL A 53 4.85 -6.80 -1.06
N LYS A 54 6.08 -6.72 -0.55
CA LYS A 54 6.95 -7.88 -0.32
C LYS A 54 7.20 -8.04 1.18
N SER A 55 6.61 -9.08 1.77
CA SER A 55 6.84 -9.41 3.17
C SER A 55 8.26 -9.91 3.36
N LYS A 56 8.92 -9.52 4.45
CA LYS A 56 10.21 -10.12 4.86
C LYS A 56 10.02 -11.35 5.76
N ASN A 57 8.79 -11.71 6.11
CA ASN A 57 8.51 -12.85 6.97
C ASN A 57 8.57 -14.16 6.17
N LYS A 58 9.07 -15.23 6.81
CA LYS A 58 9.18 -16.58 6.20
C LYS A 58 7.83 -17.15 5.75
N ASN A 59 6.74 -16.75 6.40
CA ASN A 59 5.37 -17.15 6.09
C ASN A 59 4.65 -16.05 5.29
N GLN A 60 5.24 -15.61 4.18
CA GLN A 60 4.62 -14.63 3.30
C GLN A 60 3.26 -15.16 2.79
N PRO A 61 2.19 -14.35 2.80
CA PRO A 61 0.93 -14.77 2.20
C PRO A 61 1.10 -15.00 0.70
N LYS A 62 0.18 -15.74 0.07
CA LYS A 62 0.27 -16.03 -1.37
C LYS A 62 0.25 -14.72 -2.18
N GLU A 63 0.92 -14.73 -3.32
CA GLU A 63 0.90 -13.61 -4.27
C GLU A 63 -0.53 -13.31 -4.73
N GLY A 64 -0.83 -12.03 -4.99
CA GLY A 64 -2.14 -11.57 -5.43
C GLY A 64 -2.70 -10.44 -4.58
N LEU A 65 -4.02 -10.24 -4.65
CA LEU A 65 -4.72 -9.20 -3.89
C LEU A 65 -4.53 -9.42 -2.39
N ASN A 66 -4.02 -8.40 -1.71
CA ASN A 66 -3.81 -8.41 -0.26
C ASN A 66 -4.88 -7.61 0.47
N HIS A 67 -5.08 -6.36 0.06
CA HIS A 67 -6.01 -5.44 0.70
C HIS A 67 -6.56 -4.40 -0.26
N ILE A 68 -7.63 -3.72 0.16
CA ILE A 68 -8.13 -2.51 -0.47
C ILE A 68 -8.16 -1.40 0.59
N ALA A 69 -7.53 -0.27 0.29
CA ALA A 69 -7.43 0.85 1.20
C ALA A 69 -8.38 1.99 0.80
N PHE A 70 -9.02 2.62 1.78
CA PHE A 70 -9.90 3.77 1.62
C PHE A 70 -9.43 4.91 2.51
N TYR A 71 -9.75 6.14 2.13
CA TYR A 71 -9.55 7.28 3.03
C TYR A 71 -10.44 7.13 4.28
N GLY A 72 -9.84 7.23 5.47
CA GLY A 72 -10.48 6.99 6.75
C GLY A 72 -9.65 7.53 7.91
N LYS A 73 -9.83 6.95 9.11
CA LYS A 73 -9.00 7.26 10.30
C LYS A 73 -7.92 6.20 10.44
N GLY A 74 -6.66 6.62 10.44
CA GLY A 74 -5.53 5.72 10.60
C GLY A 74 -5.10 5.61 12.07
N LYS A 75 -4.40 4.54 12.44
CA LYS A 75 -3.92 4.33 13.81
C LYS A 75 -2.41 4.10 13.92
N TYR A 76 -1.83 3.41 12.95
CA TYR A 76 -0.43 3.00 12.96
C TYR A 76 0.33 3.65 11.81
N ASP A 77 1.63 3.87 11.97
CA ASP A 77 2.46 4.40 10.89
C ASP A 77 2.46 3.44 9.68
N GLY A 78 2.13 4.00 8.52
CA GLY A 78 2.21 3.35 7.22
C GLY A 78 3.62 3.42 6.62
N ALA A 79 3.75 2.96 5.37
CA ALA A 79 5.02 3.03 4.63
C ALA A 79 5.26 4.40 3.96
N MET A 80 4.21 5.15 3.62
CA MET A 80 4.39 6.49 3.07
C MET A 80 4.61 7.52 4.20
N PRO A 81 5.35 8.62 3.96
CA PRO A 81 5.48 9.71 4.92
C PRO A 81 4.11 10.26 5.37
N ASN A 82 3.96 10.52 6.67
CA ASN A 82 2.74 11.04 7.32
C ASN A 82 1.49 10.17 7.13
N MET A 83 1.64 8.95 6.61
CA MET A 83 0.53 8.02 6.42
C MET A 83 0.28 7.26 7.73
N LYS A 84 -0.97 7.27 8.18
CA LYS A 84 -1.49 6.38 9.21
C LYS A 84 -2.44 5.38 8.58
N VAL A 85 -2.42 4.15 9.08
CA VAL A 85 -3.23 3.03 8.59
C VAL A 85 -3.92 2.33 9.76
N ASP A 86 -5.17 1.90 9.56
CA ASP A 86 -5.86 0.95 10.43
C ASP A 86 -6.47 -0.18 9.58
N PHE A 87 -6.53 -1.40 10.12
CA PHE A 87 -6.82 -2.61 9.35
C PHE A 87 -8.04 -3.30 9.92
N LYS A 88 -8.97 -3.67 9.04
CA LYS A 88 -10.17 -4.43 9.38
C LYS A 88 -10.28 -5.59 8.41
N ILE A 89 -10.65 -6.77 8.90
CA ILE A 89 -10.91 -7.93 8.05
C ILE A 89 -12.41 -8.01 7.81
N LYS A 90 -12.83 -8.06 6.54
CA LYS A 90 -14.23 -8.28 6.14
C LYS A 90 -14.28 -9.33 5.04
N ASN A 91 -15.03 -10.41 5.23
CA ASN A 91 -15.18 -11.49 4.24
C ASN A 91 -13.84 -12.04 3.74
N ASN A 92 -12.86 -12.23 4.64
CA ASN A 92 -11.48 -12.66 4.34
C ASN A 92 -10.66 -11.68 3.48
N ILE A 93 -11.13 -10.45 3.30
CA ILE A 93 -10.41 -9.37 2.64
C ILE A 93 -9.95 -8.38 3.70
N ILE A 94 -8.68 -7.95 3.60
CA ILE A 94 -8.15 -6.88 4.45
C ILE A 94 -8.62 -5.54 3.84
N ILE A 95 -9.26 -4.73 4.67
CA ILE A 95 -9.70 -3.37 4.35
C ILE A 95 -8.89 -2.42 5.21
N GLU A 96 -8.25 -1.45 4.55
CA GLU A 96 -7.42 -0.46 5.23
C GLU A 96 -8.10 0.91 5.25
N GLU A 97 -8.03 1.58 6.39
CA GLU A 97 -8.39 2.99 6.53
C GLU A 97 -7.12 3.80 6.60
N VAL A 98 -6.95 4.72 5.65
CA VAL A 98 -5.75 5.53 5.48
C VAL A 98 -6.04 6.98 5.79
N GLU A 99 -5.20 7.55 6.63
CA GLU A 99 -5.20 8.96 7.00
C GLU A 99 -3.83 9.56 6.69
N PHE A 100 -3.79 10.76 6.13
CA PHE A 100 -2.56 11.53 6.05
C PHE A 100 -2.65 12.65 7.09
N GLU A 101 -1.69 12.70 7.99
CA GLU A 101 -1.56 13.86 8.87
C GLU A 101 -1.30 15.09 7.99
N LYS A 102 -2.12 16.14 8.16
CA LYS A 102 -1.84 17.43 7.53
C LYS A 102 -0.50 17.91 8.10
N ASN A 103 0.46 18.22 7.23
CA ASN A 103 1.65 18.94 7.67
C ASN A 103 1.20 20.23 8.38
N GLU A 104 1.57 20.43 9.65
CA GLU A 104 1.42 21.70 10.38
C GLU A 104 2.36 22.79 9.84
N ARG A 105 2.48 22.90 8.51
CA ARG A 105 3.20 23.97 7.83
C ARG A 105 2.33 24.53 6.72
N ASN A 106 1.45 25.44 7.11
CA ASN A 106 0.98 26.58 6.33
C ASN A 106 0.68 27.71 7.33
#